data_AF-A0A836QGR3-F1
#
_entry.id   AF-A0A836QGR3-F1
#
_cell.length_a   1.000
_cell.length_b   1.000
_cell.length_c   1.000
_cell.angle_alpha   90.00
_cell.angle_beta   90.00
_cell.angle_gamma   90.00
#
_symmetry.space_group_name_H-M   'P 1'
#
loop_
_entity.id
_entity.type
_entity.pdbx_description
1 polymer ?
#
loop_
_entity_poly.entity_id
_entity_poly.type
_entity_poly.pdbx_seq_one_letter_code
_entity_poly.pdbx_strand_id
1 'polypeptide(L)'
;MYECGPNDRQELEIIQNLILDRLHYLREKKADITTDGVLLDYYSLNDEIIGCILNDHTFSPIILTIIVIIGAFISYRFWRLKKKRFKRF
;
A
#
# COMPACT_ATOMS: atom_id res chain seq x y z
N MET A 1 -20.33 2.51 -7.59
CA MET A 1 -19.93 2.21 -6.21
C MET A 1 -19.71 0.72 -6.16
N TYR A 2 -18.47 0.34 -5.92
CA TYR A 2 -18.05 -1.03 -5.69
C TYR A 2 -18.53 -1.49 -4.31
N GLU A 3 -19.02 -2.73 -4.22
CA GLU A 3 -19.47 -3.32 -2.95
C GLU A 3 -18.31 -4.06 -2.29
N CYS A 4 -17.81 -3.52 -1.16
CA CYS A 4 -16.76 -4.16 -0.38
C CYS A 4 -17.21 -5.54 0.10
N GLY A 5 -16.43 -6.57 -0.18
CA GLY A 5 -16.73 -7.94 0.19
C GLY A 5 -15.52 -8.70 0.72
N PRO A 6 -15.71 -9.89 1.29
CA PRO A 6 -14.59 -10.72 1.80
C PRO A 6 -13.61 -11.14 0.70
N ASN A 7 -13.97 -10.95 -0.58
CA ASN A 7 -13.17 -11.29 -1.74
C ASN A 7 -12.40 -10.11 -2.34
N ASP A 8 -12.39 -8.93 -1.69
CA ASP A 8 -11.75 -7.71 -2.20
C ASP A 8 -10.28 -7.91 -2.58
N ARG A 9 -9.57 -8.82 -1.90
CA ARG A 9 -8.19 -9.19 -2.26
C ARG A 9 -8.09 -9.88 -3.62
N GLN A 10 -9.02 -10.78 -3.94
CA GLN A 10 -9.05 -11.46 -5.22
C GLN A 10 -9.50 -10.52 -6.34
N GLU A 11 -10.47 -9.65 -6.06
CA GLU A 11 -10.91 -8.61 -7.00
C GLU A 11 -9.78 -7.62 -7.31
N LEU A 12 -8.97 -7.26 -6.31
CA LEU A 12 -7.77 -6.45 -6.49
C LEU A 12 -6.75 -7.12 -7.43
N GLU A 13 -6.50 -8.42 -7.26
CA GLU A 13 -5.60 -9.18 -8.15
C GLU A 13 -6.13 -9.21 -9.59
N ILE A 14 -7.43 -9.37 -9.78
CA ILE A 14 -8.07 -9.36 -11.10
C ILE A 14 -7.88 -7.99 -11.77
N ILE A 15 -8.16 -6.90 -11.05
CA ILE A 15 -8.01 -5.54 -11.59
C ILE A 15 -6.56 -5.23 -11.90
N GLN A 16 -5.61 -5.66 -11.06
CA GLN A 16 -4.19 -5.48 -11.35
C GLN A 16 -3.76 -6.19 -12.64
N ASN A 17 -4.27 -7.39 -12.89
CA ASN A 17 -4.02 -8.10 -14.15
C ASN A 17 -4.63 -7.36 -15.37
N LEU A 18 -5.84 -6.84 -15.23
CA LEU A 18 -6.49 -6.05 -16.30
C LEU A 18 -5.74 -4.75 -16.61
N ILE A 19 -5.24 -4.06 -15.58
CA ILE A 19 -4.37 -2.88 -15.75
C ILE A 19 -3.09 -3.25 -16.50
N LEU A 20 -2.45 -4.36 -16.10
CA LEU A 20 -1.21 -4.83 -16.71
C LEU A 20 -1.41 -5.17 -18.19
N ASP A 21 -2.46 -5.93 -18.51
CA ASP A 21 -2.82 -6.31 -19.88
C ASP A 21 -3.12 -5.07 -20.73
N ARG A 22 -3.85 -4.09 -20.17
CA ARG A 22 -4.16 -2.84 -20.87
C ARG A 22 -2.92 -2.01 -21.14
N LEU A 23 -2.00 -1.90 -20.19
CA LEU A 23 -0.72 -1.23 -20.37
C LEU A 23 0.15 -1.91 -21.44
N HIS A 24 0.18 -3.25 -21.46
CA HIS A 24 0.89 -4.00 -22.51
C HIS A 24 0.31 -3.70 -23.89
N TYR A 25 -1.02 -3.74 -24.03
CA TYR A 25 -1.70 -3.41 -25.28
C TYR A 25 -1.42 -1.98 -25.77
N LEU A 26 -1.49 -0.99 -24.87
CA LEU A 26 -1.22 0.41 -25.23
C LEU A 26 0.25 0.62 -25.60
N ARG A 27 1.17 -0.07 -24.90
CA ARG A 27 2.60 -0.05 -25.21
C ARG A 27 2.90 -0.65 -26.59
N GLU A 28 2.28 -1.78 -26.94
CA GLU A 28 2.41 -2.38 -28.27
C GLU A 28 1.90 -1.44 -29.37
N LYS A 29 0.80 -0.73 -29.11
CA LYS A 29 0.24 0.25 -30.04
C LYS A 29 0.93 1.61 -30.04
N LYS A 30 1.92 1.84 -29.16
CA LYS A 30 2.52 3.16 -28.88
C LYS A 30 1.45 4.25 -28.64
N ALA A 31 0.33 3.85 -28.05
CA ALA A 31 -0.75 4.75 -27.70
C ALA A 31 -0.43 5.44 -26.36
N ASP A 32 -0.96 6.65 -26.19
CA ASP A 32 -0.77 7.40 -24.94
C ASP A 32 -1.57 6.73 -23.81
N ILE A 33 -0.84 6.26 -22.80
CA ILE A 33 -1.37 5.63 -21.60
C ILE A 33 -2.12 6.61 -20.71
N THR A 34 -1.80 7.91 -20.80
CA THR A 34 -2.37 8.93 -19.91
C THR A 34 -3.77 9.37 -20.31
N THR A 35 -4.15 9.12 -21.55
CA THR A 35 -5.47 9.48 -22.11
C THR A 35 -6.42 8.29 -22.26
N ASP A 36 -5.99 7.09 -21.86
CA ASP A 36 -6.82 5.88 -22.02
C ASP A 36 -7.92 5.83 -20.94
N GLY A 37 -9.16 6.06 -21.37
CA GLY A 37 -10.33 6.08 -20.47
C GLY A 37 -10.60 4.74 -19.79
N VAL A 38 -10.21 3.62 -20.40
CA VAL A 38 -10.37 2.28 -19.80
C VAL A 38 -9.36 2.07 -18.67
N LEU A 39 -8.10 2.48 -18.88
CA LEU A 39 -7.08 2.43 -17.84
C LEU A 39 -7.44 3.33 -16.65
N LEU A 40 -8.01 4.51 -16.92
CA LEU A 40 -8.48 5.42 -15.87
C LEU A 40 -9.61 4.80 -15.03
N ASP A 41 -10.54 4.10 -15.68
CA ASP A 41 -11.63 3.39 -14.99
C ASP A 41 -11.09 2.28 -14.09
N TYR A 42 -10.12 1.49 -14.58
CA TYR A 42 -9.46 0.46 -13.75
C TYR A 42 -8.71 1.05 -12.56
N TYR A 43 -8.05 2.20 -12.71
CA TYR A 43 -7.43 2.88 -11.57
C TYR A 43 -8.44 3.39 -10.56
N SER A 44 -9.56 3.96 -11.01
CA SER A 44 -10.64 4.39 -10.12
C SER A 44 -11.20 3.23 -9.31
N LEU A 45 -11.41 2.07 -9.95
CA LEU A 45 -11.95 0.88 -9.32
C LEU A 45 -10.92 0.26 -8.35
N ASN A 46 -9.64 0.23 -8.74
CA ASN A 46 -8.54 -0.17 -7.86
C ASN A 46 -8.47 0.68 -6.58
N ASP A 47 -8.61 2.01 -6.70
CA ASP A 47 -8.61 2.90 -5.53
C ASP A 47 -9.81 2.67 -4.61
N GLU A 48 -10.98 2.35 -5.16
CA GLU A 48 -12.18 2.02 -4.39
C GLU A 48 -12.01 0.71 -3.61
N ILE A 49 -11.46 -0.34 -4.23
CA ILE A 49 -11.16 -1.63 -3.57
C ILE A 49 -10.07 -1.48 -2.52
N ILE A 50 -9.00 -0.73 -2.82
CA ILE A 50 -7.96 -0.42 -1.84
C ILE A 50 -8.57 0.33 -0.65
N GLY A 51 -9.47 1.27 -0.92
CA GLY A 51 -10.25 1.97 0.09
C GLY A 51 -11.05 1.02 0.98
N CYS A 52 -11.74 0.03 0.40
CA CYS A 52 -12.42 -1.03 1.14
C CYS A 52 -11.44 -1.81 2.03
N ILE A 53 -10.32 -2.30 1.49
CA ILE A 53 -9.33 -3.12 2.23
C ILE A 53 -8.67 -2.34 3.38
N LEU A 54 -8.36 -1.06 3.17
CA LEU A 54 -7.78 -0.19 4.20
C LEU A 54 -8.80 0.17 5.28
N ASN A 55 -10.05 0.40 4.90
CA ASN A 55 -11.12 0.73 5.83
C ASN A 55 -11.58 -0.49 6.65
N ASP A 56 -11.48 -1.70 6.08
CA ASP A 56 -11.87 -2.98 6.70
C ASP A 56 -10.81 -3.52 7.70
N HIS A 57 -10.20 -2.62 8.48
CA HIS A 57 -9.42 -2.96 9.69
C HIS A 57 -8.09 -3.74 9.52
N THR A 58 -7.47 -3.79 8.33
CA THR A 58 -6.14 -4.42 8.19
C THR A 58 -4.97 -3.58 8.70
N PHE A 59 -5.15 -2.28 8.95
CA PHE A 59 -4.30 -1.48 9.86
C PHE A 59 -4.88 -1.48 11.27
N SER A 60 -4.99 -2.67 11.86
CA SER A 60 -5.45 -2.80 13.25
C SER A 60 -4.59 -1.92 14.15
N PRO A 61 -5.15 -1.23 15.16
CA PRO A 61 -4.38 -0.51 16.18
C PRO A 61 -3.27 -1.39 16.80
N ILE A 62 -3.41 -2.71 16.75
CA ILE A 62 -2.41 -3.70 17.13
C ILE A 62 -1.13 -3.57 16.29
N ILE A 63 -1.23 -3.47 14.95
CA ILE A 63 -0.07 -3.35 14.06
C ILE A 63 0.64 -2.01 14.27
N LEU A 64 -0.11 -0.92 14.41
CA LEU A 64 0.45 0.39 14.77
C LEU A 64 1.17 0.35 16.13
N THR A 65 0.60 -0.34 17.11
CA THR A 65 1.22 -0.54 18.43
C THR A 65 2.53 -1.30 18.32
N ILE A 66 2.60 -2.35 17.51
CA ILE A 66 3.83 -3.13 17.29
C ILE A 66 4.92 -2.24 16.66
N ILE A 67 4.58 -1.45 15.64
CA ILE A 67 5.52 -0.53 14.99
C ILE A 67 6.07 0.50 15.99
N VAL A 68 5.21 1.07 16.83
CA VAL A 68 5.61 2.03 17.87
C VAL A 68 6.54 1.40 18.91
N ILE A 69 6.25 0.18 19.36
CA ILE A 69 7.10 -0.54 20.34
C ILE A 69 8.49 -0.80 19.74
N ILE A 70 8.57 -1.25 18.49
CA ILE A 70 9.85 -1.51 17.81
C ILE A 70 10.64 -0.21 17.66
N GLY A 71 9.98 0.87 17.22
CA GLY A 71 10.59 2.19 17.08
C GLY A 71 11.17 2.70 18.40
N ALA A 72 10.38 2.63 19.48
CA ALA A 72 10.78 3.03 20.82
C ALA A 72 11.95 2.20 21.37
N PHE A 73 11.97 0.89 21.09
CA PHE A 73 13.05 -0.01 21.50
C PHE A 73 14.37 0.35 20.82
N ILE A 74 14.34 0.60 19.51
CA ILE A 74 15.53 0.99 18.74
C ILE A 74 16.03 2.36 19.23
N SER A 75 15.16 3.36 19.38
CA SER A 75 15.56 4.69 19.86
C SER A 75 16.13 4.63 21.28
N TYR A 76 15.55 3.81 22.17
CA TYR A 76 16.08 3.60 23.52
C TYR A 76 17.48 2.96 23.51
N ARG A 77 17.69 1.94 22.67
CA ARG A 77 19.00 1.28 22.50
C ARG A 77 20.05 2.27 21.99
N PHE A 78 19.71 3.07 20.97
CA PHE A 78 20.59 4.11 20.44
C PHE A 78 20.92 5.19 21.48
N TRP A 79 19.92 5.67 22.23
CA TRP A 79 20.14 6.64 23.30
C TRP A 79 21.06 6.10 24.39
N ARG A 80 20.87 4.83 24.80
CA ARG A 80 21.71 4.19 25.82
C ARG A 80 23.17 4.03 25.35
N LEU A 81 23.40 3.74 24.06
CA LEU A 81 24.74 3.69 23.47
C LEU A 81 25.41 5.06 23.44
N LYS A 82 24.69 6.12 23.05
CA LYS A 82 25.19 7.50 23.11
C LYS A 82 25.58 7.91 24.54
N LYS A 83 24.75 7.56 25.53
CA LYS A 83 25.00 7.88 26.95
C LYS A 83 26.25 7.20 27.51
N LYS A 84 26.60 6.00 27.03
CA LYS A 84 27.86 5.32 27.39
C LYS A 84 29.10 5.99 26.80
N ARG A 85 29.02 6.61 25.63
CA ARG A 85 30.15 7.38 25.06
C ARG A 85 30.39 8.70 25.82
N PHE A 86 29.34 9.33 26.32
CA PHE A 86 29.44 10.59 27.08
C PHE A 86 29.98 10.44 28.51
N LYS A 87 29.91 9.24 29.13
CA LYS A 87 30.47 8.99 30.47
C LYS A 87 31.97 8.63 30.48
N ARG A 88 32.62 8.60 29.30
CA ARG A 88 34.03 8.21 29.14
C ARG A 88 34.95 9.38 28.79
N PHE A 89 34.40 10.60 28.80
CA PHE A 89 35.12 11.87 28.73
C PHE A 89 35.00 12.59 30.07
#